data_AF-A0A959VP30-F1
#
_entry.id   AF-A0A959VP30-F1
#
_cell.length_a   1.000
_cell.length_b   1.000
_cell.length_c   1.000
_cell.angle_alpha   90.00
_cell.angle_beta   90.00
_cell.angle_gamma   90.00
#
_symmetry.space_group_name_H-M   'P 1'
#
loop_
_entity.id
_entity.type
_entity.pdbx_description
1 polymer ?
#
loop_
_entity_poly.entity_id
_entity_poly.type
_entity_poly.pdbx_seq_one_letter_code
_entity_poly.pdbx_strand_id
1 'polypeptide(L)'
;GNFAKFAPNAKIIHIDIDPSTIDKNIVVHCPIVGDAKLVLQQMLELLPAKVKNDRKEWSGMIKSWQKKHPYTYNQGDEKILTSYTIDTLSKITDGEAVIVSDVGQHQMWVAQWYKFKHPRTHITSGGLGTMGFGFPAAMGAKFAQPDKLVVSVCGDGSFQMNLQELATAVENRMDLKILLLNNGHHGMVRQWQTMFFEGNYSASKFGVLPDFVKLAESFGAVGMRAS
;
A
#
# COMPACT_ATOMS: atom_id res chain seq x y z
N GLY A 1 -9.17 8.27 15.16
CA GLY A 1 -9.02 7.11 16.07
C GLY A 1 -9.09 7.59 17.51
N ASN A 2 -9.30 6.70 18.49
CA ASN A 2 -9.29 7.08 19.90
C ASN A 2 -7.97 6.62 20.54
N PHE A 3 -7.03 7.56 20.77
CA PHE A 3 -5.72 7.26 21.32
C PHE A 3 -5.77 6.68 22.74
N ALA A 4 -6.79 7.03 23.53
CA ALA A 4 -6.97 6.45 24.87
C ALA A 4 -7.28 4.94 24.85
N LYS A 5 -7.73 4.41 23.70
CA LYS A 5 -7.96 2.96 23.51
C LYS A 5 -6.76 2.24 22.88
N PHE A 6 -5.70 2.95 22.52
CA PHE A 6 -4.53 2.35 21.90
C PHE A 6 -3.55 1.83 22.95
N ALA A 7 -3.31 0.52 22.97
CA ALA A 7 -2.38 -0.15 23.88
C ALA A 7 -2.51 0.27 25.37
N PRO A 8 -3.74 0.30 25.94
CA PRO A 8 -4.00 0.94 27.24
C PRO A 8 -3.28 0.30 28.43
N ASN A 9 -2.88 -0.96 28.29
CA ASN A 9 -2.22 -1.74 29.34
C ASN A 9 -0.72 -2.00 29.05
N ALA A 10 -0.13 -1.30 28.07
CA ALA A 10 1.25 -1.52 27.66
C ALA A 10 2.21 -0.44 28.20
N LYS A 11 3.45 -0.86 28.49
CA LYS A 11 4.58 0.09 28.61
C LYS A 11 5.11 0.38 27.20
N ILE A 12 5.25 1.66 26.89
CA ILE A 12 5.58 2.14 25.54
C ILE A 12 7.01 2.67 25.53
N ILE A 13 7.85 2.04 24.72
CA ILE A 13 9.18 2.54 24.34
C ILE A 13 9.03 3.14 22.95
N HIS A 14 9.44 4.40 22.76
CA HIS A 14 9.34 5.10 21.48
C HIS A 14 10.72 5.60 21.07
N ILE A 15 11.21 5.11 19.93
CA ILE A 15 12.46 5.51 19.31
C ILE A 15 12.13 6.34 18.09
N ASP A 16 12.46 7.63 18.11
CA ASP A 16 12.24 8.53 16.97
C ASP A 16 13.42 9.50 16.83
N ILE A 17 13.76 9.85 15.60
CA ILE A 17 14.82 10.81 15.30
C ILE A 17 14.36 12.25 15.55
N ASP A 18 13.05 12.51 15.43
CA ASP A 18 12.45 13.81 15.66
C ASP A 18 11.87 13.90 17.07
N PRO A 19 12.44 14.72 17.97
CA PRO A 19 11.96 14.85 19.34
C PRO A 19 10.52 15.37 19.41
N SER A 20 9.99 16.05 18.40
CA SER A 20 8.63 16.61 18.39
C SER A 20 7.54 15.54 18.25
N THR A 21 7.88 14.31 17.88
CA THR A 21 6.92 13.20 17.76
C THR A 21 6.72 12.44 19.07
N ILE A 22 7.68 12.57 20.00
CA ILE A 22 7.61 11.99 21.33
C ILE A 22 6.46 12.65 22.09
N ASP A 23 5.64 11.85 22.77
CA ASP A 23 4.43 12.28 23.50
C ASP A 23 3.37 13.04 22.69
N LYS A 24 3.53 13.17 21.37
CA LYS A 24 2.62 13.93 20.50
C LYS A 24 1.17 13.41 20.52
N ASN A 25 1.01 12.08 20.48
CA ASN A 25 -0.30 11.43 20.40
C ASN A 25 -0.60 10.46 21.56
N ILE A 26 0.43 9.83 22.11
CA ILE A 26 0.34 8.84 23.18
C ILE A 26 1.47 9.08 24.19
N VAL A 27 1.22 8.85 25.47
CA VAL A 27 2.23 8.99 26.52
C VAL A 27 3.25 7.85 26.43
N VAL A 28 4.52 8.22 26.29
CA VAL A 28 5.67 7.34 26.16
C VAL A 28 6.30 7.13 27.54
N HIS A 29 6.58 5.88 27.90
CA HIS A 29 7.17 5.55 29.19
C HIS A 29 8.70 5.58 29.16
N CYS A 30 9.29 5.32 27.99
CA CYS A 30 10.72 5.38 27.75
C CYS A 30 10.97 6.01 26.36
N PRO A 31 11.16 7.33 26.28
CA PRO A 31 11.47 8.01 25.04
C PRO A 31 12.97 7.89 24.72
N ILE A 32 13.30 7.62 23.46
CA ILE A 32 14.67 7.57 22.97
C ILE A 32 14.72 8.41 21.69
N VAL A 33 15.42 9.56 21.76
CA VAL A 33 15.60 10.43 20.60
C VAL A 33 16.88 10.03 19.87
N GLY A 34 16.76 9.56 18.63
CA GLY A 34 17.91 9.15 17.83
C GLY A 34 17.53 8.33 16.59
N ASP A 35 18.54 8.07 15.76
CA ASP A 35 18.39 7.20 14.59
C ASP A 35 18.05 5.76 15.05
N ALA A 36 16.90 5.25 14.61
CA ALA A 36 16.41 3.93 15.01
C ALA A 36 17.41 2.79 14.68
N LYS A 37 18.19 2.89 13.61
CA LYS A 37 19.21 1.90 13.26
C LYS A 37 20.32 1.88 14.31
N LEU A 38 20.84 3.05 14.69
CA LEU A 38 21.93 3.16 15.67
C LEU A 38 21.47 2.73 17.05
N VAL A 39 20.28 3.16 17.46
CA VAL A 39 19.68 2.76 18.75
C VAL A 39 19.50 1.24 18.81
N LEU A 40 18.96 0.62 17.75
CA LEU A 40 18.79 -0.83 17.72
C LEU A 40 20.13 -1.58 17.78
N GLN A 41 21.19 -1.08 17.14
CA GLN A 41 22.52 -1.68 17.23
C GLN A 41 23.05 -1.67 18.68
N GLN A 42 22.95 -0.53 19.37
CA GLN A 42 23.34 -0.40 20.77
C GLN A 42 22.52 -1.32 21.67
N MET A 43 21.20 -1.41 21.44
CA MET A 43 20.36 -2.33 22.20
C MET A 43 20.78 -3.78 21.99
N LEU A 44 21.12 -4.18 20.76
CA LEU A 44 21.59 -5.55 20.46
C LEU A 44 22.92 -5.88 21.16
N GLU A 45 23.84 -4.92 21.29
CA GLU A 45 25.10 -5.09 22.03
C GLU A 45 24.88 -5.30 23.53
N LEU A 46 23.83 -4.68 24.08
CA LEU A 46 23.46 -4.80 25.50
C LEU A 46 22.63 -6.07 25.80
N LEU A 47 22.02 -6.69 24.78
CA LEU A 47 21.22 -7.89 24.97
C LEU A 47 22.13 -9.09 25.28
N PRO A 48 21.73 -9.96 26.24
CA PRO A 48 22.48 -11.19 26.51
C PRO A 48 22.44 -12.12 25.30
N ALA A 49 23.54 -12.85 25.05
CA ALA A 49 23.65 -13.81 23.94
C ALA A 49 22.55 -14.88 23.91
N LYS A 50 21.92 -15.16 25.06
CA LYS A 50 20.70 -15.97 25.16
C LYS A 50 19.62 -15.20 25.91
N VAL A 51 18.66 -14.66 25.18
CA VAL A 51 17.40 -14.19 25.76
C VAL A 51 16.50 -15.40 25.98
N LYS A 52 16.06 -15.61 27.23
CA LYS A 52 15.08 -16.65 27.54
C LYS A 52 13.75 -16.25 26.89
N ASN A 53 13.41 -16.88 25.76
CA ASN A 53 12.14 -16.62 25.07
C ASN A 53 11.02 -17.39 25.76
N ASP A 54 10.48 -16.82 26.83
CA ASP A 54 9.36 -17.34 27.62
C ASP A 54 7.98 -16.98 27.04
N ARG A 55 7.94 -16.27 25.90
CA ARG A 55 6.71 -15.73 25.30
C ARG A 55 5.93 -16.76 24.47
N LYS A 56 5.99 -18.04 24.82
CA LYS A 56 5.30 -19.12 24.08
C LYS A 56 3.78 -18.95 24.12
N GLU A 57 3.22 -18.62 25.28
CA GLU A 57 1.78 -18.38 25.45
C GLU A 57 1.32 -17.19 24.62
N TRP A 58 2.05 -16.07 24.71
CA TRP A 58 1.80 -14.87 23.91
C TRP A 58 1.84 -15.16 22.40
N SER A 59 2.89 -15.86 21.94
CA SER A 59 3.03 -16.26 20.54
C SER A 59 1.91 -17.21 20.09
N GLY A 60 1.48 -18.12 20.97
CA GLY A 60 0.34 -19.00 20.74
C GLY A 60 -0.97 -18.25 20.57
N MET A 61 -1.21 -17.23 21.40
CA MET A 61 -2.38 -16.37 21.30
C MET A 61 -2.41 -15.59 19.98
N ILE A 62 -1.28 -14.98 19.57
CA ILE A 62 -1.18 -14.30 18.27
C ILE A 62 -1.49 -15.25 17.10
N LYS A 63 -0.90 -16.46 17.12
CA LYS A 63 -1.17 -17.49 16.09
C LYS A 63 -2.65 -17.89 16.05
N SER A 64 -3.29 -18.01 17.21
CA SER A 64 -4.74 -18.26 17.31
C SER A 64 -5.55 -17.13 16.66
N TRP A 65 -5.21 -15.86 16.92
CA TRP A 65 -5.91 -14.73 16.28
C TRP A 65 -5.70 -14.70 14.77
N GLN A 66 -4.49 -14.96 14.28
CA GLN A 66 -4.20 -15.05 12.85
C GLN A 66 -5.03 -16.16 12.17
N LYS A 67 -5.21 -17.30 12.85
CA LYS A 67 -6.06 -18.40 12.36
C LYS A 67 -7.55 -18.06 12.37
N LYS A 68 -8.02 -17.31 13.36
CA LYS A 68 -9.44 -16.92 13.51
C LYS A 68 -9.84 -15.77 12.57
N HIS A 69 -8.90 -14.88 12.26
CA HIS A 69 -9.16 -13.67 11.46
C HIS A 69 -8.18 -13.54 10.28
N PRO A 70 -8.11 -14.54 9.38
CA PRO A 70 -7.30 -14.41 8.18
C PRO A 70 -7.92 -13.39 7.22
N TYR A 71 -7.08 -12.75 6.41
CA TYR A 71 -7.58 -12.12 5.19
C TYR A 71 -8.06 -13.23 4.25
N THR A 72 -9.29 -13.12 3.78
CA THR A 72 -9.89 -14.07 2.85
C THR A 72 -10.56 -13.33 1.70
N TYR A 73 -10.58 -13.96 0.54
CA TYR A 73 -11.44 -13.61 -0.58
C TYR A 73 -11.91 -14.90 -1.24
N ASN A 74 -13.06 -14.84 -1.91
CA ASN A 74 -13.53 -15.90 -2.80
C ASN A 74 -13.67 -15.29 -4.19
N GLN A 75 -12.76 -15.65 -5.09
CA GLN A 75 -12.69 -15.04 -6.42
C GLN A 75 -14.00 -15.25 -7.20
N GLY A 76 -14.60 -16.44 -7.14
CA GLY A 76 -15.76 -16.79 -7.97
C GLY A 76 -15.48 -16.62 -9.47
N ASP A 77 -16.52 -16.74 -10.28
CA ASP A 77 -16.38 -16.79 -11.75
C ASP A 77 -16.91 -15.54 -12.47
N GLU A 78 -17.61 -14.63 -11.78
CA GLU A 78 -18.28 -13.50 -12.43
C GLU A 78 -17.42 -12.25 -12.62
N LYS A 79 -16.56 -11.91 -11.65
CA LYS A 79 -15.78 -10.67 -11.65
C LYS A 79 -14.41 -10.88 -11.02
N ILE A 80 -13.40 -10.25 -11.59
CA ILE A 80 -12.06 -10.24 -11.01
C ILE A 80 -12.05 -9.40 -9.73
N LEU A 81 -11.79 -10.04 -8.57
CA LEU A 81 -11.67 -9.33 -7.30
C LEU A 81 -10.29 -8.66 -7.20
N THR A 82 -10.27 -7.42 -6.73
CA THR A 82 -9.01 -6.70 -6.54
C THR A 82 -8.05 -7.43 -5.59
N SER A 83 -8.57 -8.03 -4.52
CA SER A 83 -7.76 -8.83 -3.59
C SER A 83 -7.10 -10.03 -4.27
N TYR A 84 -7.82 -10.71 -5.16
CA TYR A 84 -7.29 -11.82 -5.96
C TYR A 84 -6.23 -11.32 -6.94
N THR A 85 -6.47 -10.20 -7.62
CA THR A 85 -5.49 -9.59 -8.53
C THR A 85 -4.19 -9.25 -7.83
N ILE A 86 -4.24 -8.60 -6.67
CA ILE A 86 -3.03 -8.22 -5.92
C ILE A 86 -2.31 -9.45 -5.33
N ASP A 87 -3.06 -10.42 -4.79
CA ASP A 87 -2.47 -11.65 -4.28
C ASP A 87 -1.80 -12.46 -5.41
N THR A 88 -2.43 -12.52 -6.58
CA THR A 88 -1.85 -13.13 -7.79
C THR A 88 -0.60 -12.39 -8.22
N LEU A 89 -0.64 -11.05 -8.27
CA LEU A 89 0.54 -10.23 -8.56
C LEU A 89 1.68 -10.52 -7.58
N SER A 90 1.37 -10.65 -6.28
CA SER A 90 2.36 -10.99 -5.26
C SER A 90 2.99 -12.36 -5.47
N LYS A 91 2.20 -13.35 -5.89
CA LYS A 91 2.66 -14.72 -6.13
C LYS A 91 3.55 -14.82 -7.37
N ILE A 92 3.13 -14.21 -8.49
CA ILE A 92 3.90 -14.28 -9.75
C ILE A 92 5.20 -13.47 -9.70
N THR A 93 5.27 -12.46 -8.83
CA THR A 93 6.48 -11.66 -8.62
C THR A 93 7.31 -12.12 -7.42
N ASP A 94 6.83 -13.12 -6.68
CA ASP A 94 7.44 -13.61 -5.44
C ASP A 94 7.80 -12.49 -4.44
N GLY A 95 7.00 -11.41 -4.40
CA GLY A 95 7.23 -10.26 -3.51
C GLY A 95 8.46 -9.40 -3.82
N GLU A 96 9.14 -9.64 -4.95
CA GLU A 96 10.41 -9.01 -5.34
C GLU A 96 10.24 -7.70 -6.12
N ALA A 97 9.06 -7.47 -6.71
CA ALA A 97 8.78 -6.27 -7.49
C ALA A 97 8.62 -5.03 -6.61
N VAL A 98 8.94 -3.87 -7.18
CA VAL A 98 8.61 -2.57 -6.60
C VAL A 98 7.17 -2.25 -6.96
N ILE A 99 6.31 -2.16 -5.96
CA ILE A 99 4.90 -1.78 -6.13
C ILE A 99 4.73 -0.35 -5.68
N VAL A 100 4.26 0.47 -6.62
CA VAL A 100 3.87 1.85 -6.36
C VAL A 100 2.35 1.91 -6.41
N SER A 101 1.70 2.33 -5.35
CA SER A 101 0.24 2.43 -5.32
C SER A 101 -0.23 3.88 -5.26
N ASP A 102 -1.27 4.16 -6.03
CA ASP A 102 -2.07 5.37 -5.88
C ASP A 102 -2.94 5.29 -4.62
N VAL A 103 -3.82 6.28 -4.43
CA VAL A 103 -4.64 6.41 -3.22
C VAL A 103 -6.08 5.95 -3.46
N GLY A 104 -6.61 5.16 -2.53
CA GLY A 104 -7.99 4.64 -2.55
C GLY A 104 -8.08 3.21 -2.02
N GLN A 105 -9.11 2.47 -2.42
CA GLN A 105 -9.26 1.07 -1.98
C GLN A 105 -8.12 0.18 -2.50
N HIS A 106 -7.66 0.40 -3.74
CA HIS A 106 -6.52 -0.32 -4.31
C HIS A 106 -5.23 -0.17 -3.50
N GLN A 107 -4.99 1.01 -2.94
CA GLN A 107 -3.89 1.24 -2.00
C GLN A 107 -3.94 0.26 -0.82
N MET A 108 -5.12 0.09 -0.23
CA MET A 108 -5.32 -0.79 0.93
C MET A 108 -5.20 -2.26 0.53
N TRP A 109 -5.72 -2.64 -0.63
CA TRP A 109 -5.57 -4.00 -1.15
C TRP A 109 -4.11 -4.35 -1.44
N VAL A 110 -3.32 -3.43 -2.00
CA VAL A 110 -1.85 -3.57 -2.13
C VAL A 110 -1.21 -3.83 -0.78
N ALA A 111 -1.49 -2.97 0.21
CA ALA A 111 -0.91 -3.09 1.55
C ALA A 111 -1.30 -4.39 2.28
N GLN A 112 -2.48 -4.94 2.03
CA GLN A 112 -2.98 -6.16 2.67
C GLN A 112 -2.47 -7.44 1.99
N TRP A 113 -2.50 -7.48 0.67
CA TRP A 113 -2.33 -8.71 -0.11
C TRP A 113 -0.93 -8.90 -0.68
N TYR A 114 -0.21 -7.82 -1.02
CA TYR A 114 1.14 -7.95 -1.55
C TYR A 114 2.16 -8.21 -0.44
N LYS A 115 3.00 -9.24 -0.59
CA LYS A 115 3.97 -9.70 0.41
C LYS A 115 5.37 -9.17 0.10
N PHE A 116 5.63 -7.92 0.51
CA PHE A 116 6.91 -7.26 0.32
C PHE A 116 8.04 -7.95 1.09
N LYS A 117 9.15 -8.27 0.42
CA LYS A 117 10.35 -8.86 1.06
C LYS A 117 11.40 -7.82 1.48
N HIS A 118 11.35 -6.62 0.91
CA HIS A 118 12.39 -5.61 1.06
C HIS A 118 11.81 -4.24 1.43
N PRO A 119 12.53 -3.41 2.21
CA PRO A 119 12.16 -2.01 2.36
C PRO A 119 12.29 -1.27 1.01
N ARG A 120 11.59 -0.14 0.88
CA ARG A 120 11.58 0.70 -0.34
C ARG A 120 10.99 0.03 -1.59
N THR A 121 10.31 -1.10 -1.46
CA THR A 121 9.55 -1.73 -2.56
C THR A 121 8.05 -1.50 -2.45
N HIS A 122 7.56 -0.93 -1.34
CA HIS A 122 6.19 -0.42 -1.21
C HIS A 122 6.24 1.11 -1.17
N ILE A 123 5.84 1.75 -2.27
CA ILE A 123 5.88 3.20 -2.43
C ILE A 123 4.45 3.72 -2.57
N THR A 124 4.02 4.61 -1.67
CA THR A 124 2.66 5.15 -1.70
C THR A 124 2.56 6.49 -0.96
N SER A 125 1.57 7.31 -1.32
CA SER A 125 1.27 8.56 -0.60
C SER A 125 0.41 8.26 0.64
N GLY A 126 1.06 8.17 1.80
CA GLY A 126 0.41 7.86 3.08
C GLY A 126 -0.17 9.08 3.78
N GLY A 127 0.68 10.02 4.20
CA GLY A 127 0.29 11.14 5.06
C GLY A 127 -0.70 12.10 4.41
N LEU A 128 -0.39 12.58 3.20
CA LEU A 128 -1.27 13.49 2.45
C LEU A 128 -2.37 12.75 1.67
N GLY A 129 -2.13 11.50 1.27
CA GLY A 129 -3.11 10.74 0.49
C GLY A 129 -3.37 11.33 -0.90
N THR A 130 -2.31 11.73 -1.60
CA THR A 130 -2.41 12.37 -2.93
C THR A 130 -2.76 11.37 -4.03
N MET A 131 -3.93 11.53 -4.65
CA MET A 131 -4.29 10.80 -5.87
C MET A 131 -3.48 11.32 -7.08
N GLY A 132 -3.19 10.43 -8.04
CA GLY A 132 -2.33 10.73 -9.19
C GLY A 132 -0.84 10.59 -8.87
N PHE A 133 -0.49 10.18 -7.66
CA PHE A 133 0.89 9.94 -7.23
C PHE A 133 1.49 8.69 -7.89
N GLY A 134 0.68 7.64 -8.05
CA GLY A 134 1.15 6.28 -8.33
C GLY A 134 1.93 6.15 -9.63
N PHE A 135 1.44 6.73 -10.73
CA PHE A 135 2.08 6.60 -12.03
C PHE A 135 3.40 7.39 -12.13
N PRO A 136 3.44 8.71 -11.83
CA PRO A 136 4.70 9.46 -11.81
C PRO A 136 5.75 8.90 -10.84
N ALA A 137 5.33 8.48 -9.63
CA ALA A 137 6.24 7.89 -8.66
C ALA A 137 6.81 6.54 -9.15
N ALA A 138 6.04 5.76 -9.92
CA ALA A 138 6.53 4.53 -10.52
C ALA A 138 7.57 4.78 -11.63
N MET A 139 7.41 5.86 -12.40
CA MET A 139 8.47 6.28 -13.33
C MET A 139 9.76 6.60 -12.58
N GLY A 140 9.70 7.41 -11.52
CA GLY A 140 10.86 7.71 -10.68
C GLY A 140 11.51 6.46 -10.08
N ALA A 141 10.70 5.52 -9.59
CA ALA A 141 11.18 4.24 -9.09
C ALA A 141 11.87 3.39 -10.17
N LYS A 142 11.33 3.37 -11.40
CA LYS A 142 11.93 2.64 -12.53
C LYS A 142 13.24 3.27 -12.97
N PHE A 143 13.36 4.59 -12.98
CA PHE A 143 14.65 5.26 -13.22
C PHE A 143 15.69 4.93 -12.14
N ALA A 144 15.28 4.89 -10.86
CA ALA A 144 16.18 4.56 -9.76
C ALA A 144 16.57 3.08 -9.69
N GLN A 145 15.75 2.18 -10.26
CA GLN A 145 15.93 0.73 -10.25
C GLN A 145 15.61 0.14 -11.64
N PRO A 146 16.48 0.37 -12.65
CA PRO A 146 16.20 -0.01 -14.04
C PRO A 146 16.00 -1.52 -14.24
N ASP A 147 16.68 -2.34 -13.46
CA ASP A 147 16.65 -3.81 -13.56
C ASP A 147 15.49 -4.45 -12.78
N LYS A 148 14.84 -3.70 -11.88
CA LYS A 148 13.70 -4.23 -11.13
C LYS A 148 12.42 -4.13 -11.95
N LEU A 149 11.54 -5.10 -11.75
CA LEU A 149 10.15 -4.98 -12.15
C LEU A 149 9.47 -3.92 -11.28
N VAL A 150 8.97 -2.87 -11.91
CA VAL A 150 8.19 -1.82 -11.26
C VAL A 150 6.76 -1.87 -11.78
N VAL A 151 5.81 -1.94 -10.85
CA VAL A 151 4.37 -1.99 -11.16
C VAL A 151 3.68 -0.83 -10.45
N SER A 152 3.08 0.06 -11.24
CA SER A 152 2.15 1.07 -10.74
C SER A 152 0.76 0.47 -10.62
N VAL A 153 0.22 0.37 -9.41
CA VAL A 153 -1.13 -0.10 -9.14
C VAL A 153 -2.04 1.09 -8.91
N CYS A 154 -2.88 1.38 -9.91
CA CYS A 154 -3.71 2.56 -9.93
C CYS A 154 -5.20 2.22 -9.93
N GLY A 155 -6.01 3.09 -9.33
CA GLY A 155 -7.44 3.15 -9.62
C GLY A 155 -7.72 4.03 -10.84
N ASP A 156 -8.85 3.80 -11.51
CA ASP A 156 -9.36 4.61 -12.63
C ASP A 156 -9.42 6.11 -12.33
N GLY A 157 -9.88 6.49 -11.14
CA GLY A 157 -9.91 7.90 -10.72
C GLY A 157 -8.53 8.53 -10.57
N SER A 158 -7.58 7.82 -9.93
CA SER A 158 -6.23 8.35 -9.68
C SER A 158 -5.39 8.38 -10.96
N PHE A 159 -5.49 7.35 -11.80
CA PHE A 159 -4.76 7.28 -13.06
C PHE A 159 -5.11 8.46 -13.98
N GLN A 160 -6.39 8.84 -14.04
CA GLN A 160 -6.85 9.95 -14.87
C GLN A 160 -6.22 11.30 -14.49
N MET A 161 -5.78 11.49 -13.24
CA MET A 161 -5.21 12.76 -12.80
C MET A 161 -3.86 13.05 -13.45
N ASN A 162 -3.10 12.02 -13.81
CA ASN A 162 -1.77 12.15 -14.40
C ASN A 162 -1.58 11.23 -15.62
N LEU A 163 -2.65 10.97 -16.38
CA LEU A 163 -2.61 10.10 -17.55
C LEU A 163 -1.66 10.63 -18.64
N GLN A 164 -1.40 11.95 -18.67
CA GLN A 164 -0.52 12.59 -19.64
C GLN A 164 0.93 12.09 -19.55
N GLU A 165 1.33 11.54 -18.41
CA GLU A 165 2.67 10.96 -18.22
C GLU A 165 2.91 9.70 -19.07
N LEU A 166 1.87 9.17 -19.75
CA LEU A 166 2.05 8.16 -20.78
C LEU A 166 2.99 8.65 -21.89
N ALA A 167 2.91 9.93 -22.26
CA ALA A 167 3.83 10.54 -23.22
C ALA A 167 5.28 10.45 -22.73
N THR A 168 5.52 10.87 -21.49
CA THR A 168 6.84 10.83 -20.83
C THR A 168 7.39 9.41 -20.78
N ALA A 169 6.58 8.43 -20.34
CA ALA A 169 7.00 7.05 -20.20
C ALA A 169 7.37 6.40 -21.54
N VAL A 170 6.59 6.67 -22.60
CA VAL A 170 6.85 6.13 -23.94
C VAL A 170 8.05 6.81 -24.59
N GLU A 171 8.17 8.13 -24.49
CA GLU A 171 9.32 8.87 -25.02
C GLU A 171 10.64 8.35 -24.45
N ASN A 172 10.65 8.06 -23.14
CA ASN A 172 11.80 7.49 -22.43
C ASN A 172 11.92 5.96 -22.55
N ARG A 173 11.06 5.31 -23.34
CA ARG A 173 11.04 3.85 -23.56
C ARG A 173 11.06 3.06 -22.25
N MET A 174 10.32 3.52 -21.25
CA MET A 174 10.38 2.97 -19.91
C MET A 174 9.75 1.59 -19.85
N ASP A 175 10.49 0.61 -19.32
CA ASP A 175 9.95 -0.71 -18.99
C ASP A 175 9.18 -0.68 -17.66
N LEU A 176 8.05 0.03 -17.66
CA LEU A 176 7.16 0.19 -16.51
C LEU A 176 5.82 -0.51 -16.78
N LYS A 177 5.27 -1.19 -15.76
CA LYS A 177 3.96 -1.84 -15.85
C LYS A 177 2.93 -1.02 -15.08
N ILE A 178 1.73 -0.89 -15.65
CA ILE A 178 0.59 -0.21 -14.99
C ILE A 178 -0.53 -1.25 -14.85
N LEU A 179 -0.86 -1.59 -13.61
CA LEU A 179 -2.02 -2.40 -13.25
C LEU A 179 -3.16 -1.47 -12.86
N LEU A 180 -4.06 -1.22 -13.80
CA LEU A 180 -5.22 -0.36 -13.60
C LEU A 180 -6.43 -1.15 -13.09
N LEU A 181 -6.84 -0.88 -11.86
CA LEU A 181 -8.01 -1.47 -11.22
C LEU A 181 -9.22 -0.57 -11.45
N ASN A 182 -9.89 -0.79 -12.59
CA ASN A 182 -11.02 0.01 -13.02
C ASN A 182 -12.34 -0.49 -12.40
N ASN A 183 -12.90 0.28 -11.47
CA ASN A 183 -14.18 -0.04 -10.85
C ASN A 183 -15.30 0.97 -11.17
N GLY A 184 -15.02 2.00 -11.98
CA GLY A 184 -15.99 3.02 -12.38
C GLY A 184 -16.30 4.08 -11.31
N HIS A 185 -15.53 4.13 -10.21
CA HIS A 185 -15.86 4.93 -9.04
C HIS A 185 -14.62 5.45 -8.29
N HIS A 186 -14.81 6.54 -7.55
CA HIS A 186 -13.98 6.85 -6.38
C HIS A 186 -14.30 5.86 -5.26
N GLY A 187 -13.77 4.63 -5.36
CA GLY A 187 -14.19 3.49 -4.55
C GLY A 187 -14.14 3.70 -3.03
N MET A 188 -13.12 4.41 -2.53
CA MET A 188 -13.02 4.71 -1.08
C MET A 188 -14.13 5.65 -0.63
N VAL A 189 -14.41 6.71 -1.40
CA VAL A 189 -15.51 7.65 -1.12
C VAL A 189 -16.85 6.93 -1.17
N ARG A 190 -17.06 6.10 -2.20
CA ARG A 190 -18.25 5.27 -2.34
C ARG A 190 -18.46 4.35 -1.13
N GLN A 191 -17.39 3.69 -0.65
CA GLN A 191 -17.47 2.82 0.51
C GLN A 191 -17.95 3.56 1.76
N TRP A 192 -17.43 4.76 2.02
CA TRP A 192 -17.88 5.60 3.14
C TRP A 192 -19.34 6.04 2.97
N GLN A 193 -19.75 6.42 1.74
CA GLN A 193 -21.14 6.75 1.43
C GLN A 193 -22.08 5.57 1.69
N THR A 194 -21.69 4.34 1.35
CA THR A 194 -22.46 3.13 1.68
C THR A 194 -22.58 2.91 3.18
N MET A 195 -21.47 3.00 3.93
CA MET A 195 -21.45 2.63 5.35
C MET A 195 -22.10 3.68 6.28
N PHE A 196 -21.97 4.96 5.95
CA PHE A 196 -22.31 6.05 6.87
C PHE A 196 -23.36 7.03 6.35
N PHE A 197 -23.73 6.93 5.06
CA PHE A 197 -24.67 7.84 4.42
C PHE A 197 -25.76 7.09 3.65
N GLU A 198 -26.14 5.89 4.14
CA GLU A 198 -27.26 5.09 3.62
C GLU A 198 -27.16 4.74 2.12
N GLY A 199 -25.94 4.75 1.56
CA GLY A 199 -25.73 4.54 0.12
C GLY A 199 -26.14 5.74 -0.74
N ASN A 200 -26.30 6.93 -0.16
CA ASN A 200 -26.48 8.17 -0.91
C ASN A 200 -25.17 8.55 -1.62
N TYR A 201 -25.04 8.14 -2.88
CA TYR A 201 -23.83 8.34 -3.67
C TYR A 201 -23.78 9.76 -4.26
N SER A 202 -22.79 10.54 -3.83
CA SER A 202 -22.55 11.90 -4.34
C SER A 202 -21.18 11.97 -5.00
N ALA A 203 -21.13 12.31 -6.29
CA ALA A 203 -19.92 12.53 -7.09
C ALA A 203 -18.85 11.43 -7.00
N SER A 204 -19.23 10.20 -6.65
CA SER A 204 -18.31 9.07 -6.48
C SER A 204 -18.34 8.07 -7.64
N LYS A 205 -19.26 8.23 -8.59
CA LYS A 205 -19.37 7.43 -9.82
C LYS A 205 -18.90 8.25 -11.01
N PHE A 206 -18.07 7.66 -11.87
CA PHE A 206 -17.69 8.30 -13.12
C PHE A 206 -18.81 8.17 -14.15
N GLY A 207 -19.25 9.30 -14.69
CA GLY A 207 -20.22 9.34 -15.79
C GLY A 207 -19.58 9.04 -17.15
N VAL A 208 -18.29 9.34 -17.29
CA VAL A 208 -17.50 9.12 -18.50
C VAL A 208 -16.11 8.65 -18.08
N LEU A 209 -15.65 7.54 -18.67
CA LEU A 209 -14.28 7.05 -18.55
C LEU A 209 -13.72 6.83 -19.96
N PRO A 210 -12.43 7.10 -20.18
CA PRO A 210 -11.79 6.75 -21.44
C PRO A 210 -11.71 5.22 -21.58
N ASP A 211 -11.63 4.76 -22.82
CA ASP A 211 -11.15 3.41 -23.08
C ASP A 211 -9.64 3.38 -22.81
N PHE A 212 -9.25 2.90 -21.62
CA PHE A 212 -7.85 2.90 -21.20
C PHE A 212 -6.91 2.08 -22.10
N VAL A 213 -7.43 1.10 -22.85
CA VAL A 213 -6.62 0.34 -23.83
C VAL A 213 -6.29 1.24 -25.01
N LYS A 214 -7.32 1.85 -25.61
CA LYS A 214 -7.13 2.80 -26.73
C LYS A 214 -6.32 4.02 -26.31
N LEU A 215 -6.48 4.47 -25.06
CA LEU A 215 -5.66 5.55 -24.50
C LEU A 215 -4.18 5.18 -24.51
N ALA A 216 -3.82 4.00 -23.98
CA ALA A 216 -2.43 3.53 -24.00
C ALA A 216 -1.90 3.42 -25.44
N GLU A 217 -2.68 2.82 -26.35
CA GLU A 217 -2.32 2.69 -27.77
C GLU A 217 -2.13 4.05 -28.46
N SER A 218 -2.93 5.06 -28.10
CA SER A 218 -2.82 6.41 -28.67
C SER A 218 -1.49 7.11 -28.34
N PHE A 219 -0.84 6.72 -27.24
CA PHE A 219 0.50 7.17 -26.88
C PHE A 219 1.60 6.24 -27.40
N GLY A 220 1.28 5.11 -28.04
CA GLY A 220 2.25 4.11 -28.48
C GLY A 220 2.62 3.05 -27.43
N ALA A 221 1.88 2.97 -26.32
CA ALA A 221 2.04 1.92 -25.32
C ALA A 221 1.13 0.71 -25.62
N VAL A 222 1.48 -0.46 -25.07
CA VAL A 222 0.65 -1.66 -25.16
C VAL A 222 -0.47 -1.62 -24.11
N GLY A 223 -1.72 -1.67 -24.55
CA GLY A 223 -2.89 -1.79 -23.68
C GLY A 223 -3.47 -3.21 -23.69
N MET A 224 -3.86 -3.71 -22.51
CA MET A 224 -4.55 -5.01 -22.37
C MET A 224 -5.71 -4.90 -21.38
N ARG A 225 -6.75 -5.71 -21.56
CA ARG A 225 -7.92 -5.77 -20.66
C ARG A 225 -8.24 -7.22 -20.30
N ALA A 226 -8.46 -7.45 -19.00
CA ALA A 226 -9.10 -8.64 -18.47
C ALA A 226 -10.35 -8.19 -17.70
N SER A 227 -11.45 -8.93 -17.83
CA SER A 227 -12.76 -8.62 -17.24
C SER A 227 -13.46 -9.85 -16.75
#